data_AF-A0A7S4N698-F1
#
_entry.id   AF-A0A7S4N698-F1
#
_cell.length_a   1.000
_cell.length_b   1.000
_cell.length_c   1.000
_cell.angle_alpha   90.00
_cell.angle_beta   90.00
_cell.angle_gamma   90.00
#
_symmetry.space_group_name_H-M   'P 1'
#
loop_
_entity.id
_entity.type
_entity.pdbx_description
1 polymer ?
#
loop_
_entity_poly.entity_id
_entity_poly.type
_entity_poly.pdbx_seq_one_letter_code
_entity_poly.pdbx_strand_id
1 'polypeptide(L)'
;MLVALPNVFCFGYDFKTTNTPKEARPFIPNIEDKDMNLLFKNFTSDILSRAIICVTTTTIENEELYLNYRYNPRNKYPDWYVEPNPDEAKRRWGPIRMFYPLK
;
A
#
# COMPACT_ATOMS: atom_id res chain seq x y z
N MET A 1 -16.28 -8.98 -21.33
CA MET A 1 -15.40 -9.36 -20.19
C MET A 1 -15.94 -8.69 -18.96
N LEU A 2 -16.27 -9.45 -17.92
CA LEU A 2 -16.63 -8.89 -16.61
C LEU A 2 -15.35 -8.27 -16.04
N VAL A 3 -15.28 -6.93 -15.97
CA VAL A 3 -14.17 -6.25 -15.34
C VAL A 3 -14.46 -6.26 -13.84
N ALA A 4 -13.83 -7.16 -13.10
CA ALA A 4 -13.86 -7.14 -11.65
C ALA A 4 -13.29 -5.80 -11.17
N LEU A 5 -14.08 -5.06 -10.39
CA LEU A 5 -13.63 -3.80 -9.81
C LEU A 5 -12.75 -4.08 -8.59
N PRO A 6 -11.68 -3.31 -8.38
CA PRO A 6 -10.86 -3.43 -7.18
C PRO A 6 -11.70 -3.27 -5.90
N ASN A 7 -11.63 -4.26 -5.01
CA ASN A 7 -12.32 -4.27 -3.71
C ASN A 7 -11.34 -4.14 -2.52
N VAL A 8 -10.04 -3.99 -2.79
CA VAL A 8 -9.01 -3.63 -1.79
C VAL A 8 -8.14 -2.46 -2.25
N PHE A 9 -7.66 -1.68 -1.29
CA PHE A 9 -6.56 -0.74 -1.50
C PHE A 9 -5.41 -1.07 -0.56
N CYS A 10 -4.18 -1.03 -1.08
CA CYS A 10 -2.99 -1.31 -0.29
C CYS A 10 -2.11 -0.06 -0.14
N PHE A 11 -1.47 0.07 1.01
CA PHE A 11 -0.54 1.16 1.30
C PHE A 11 0.56 0.71 2.26
N GLY A 12 1.67 1.44 2.24
CA GLY A 12 2.78 1.21 3.18
C GLY A 12 2.33 1.56 4.60
N TYR A 13 2.60 0.65 5.54
CA TYR A 13 2.30 0.81 6.94
C TYR A 13 3.48 0.39 7.80
N ASP A 14 3.87 1.26 8.71
CA ASP A 14 4.90 0.98 9.69
C ASP A 14 4.24 0.60 11.02
N PHE A 15 4.43 -0.65 11.43
CA PHE A 15 4.19 -1.08 12.80
C PHE A 15 5.23 -0.42 13.69
N LYS A 16 4.77 0.37 14.65
CA LYS A 16 5.60 1.13 15.57
C LYS A 16 5.24 0.79 17.01
N THR A 17 6.19 1.00 17.91
CA THR A 17 5.93 0.86 19.35
C THR A 17 4.81 1.79 19.85
N THR A 18 4.61 2.93 19.19
CA THR A 18 3.63 3.97 19.52
C THR A 18 2.22 3.69 18.98
N ASN A 19 2.09 3.00 17.85
CA ASN A 19 0.79 2.70 17.22
C ASN A 19 0.37 1.23 17.38
N THR A 20 1.25 0.37 17.92
CA THR A 20 1.00 -1.06 18.10
C THR A 20 1.08 -1.45 19.58
N PRO A 21 -0.07 -1.76 20.22
CA PRO A 21 -0.14 -2.22 21.61
C PRO A 21 0.77 -3.42 21.86
N LYS A 22 1.34 -3.54 23.07
CA LYS A 22 2.32 -4.59 23.38
C LYS A 22 1.77 -6.00 23.14
N GLU A 23 0.49 -6.18 23.43
CA GLU A 23 -0.27 -7.41 23.29
C GLU A 23 -0.47 -7.81 21.82
N ALA A 24 -0.49 -6.83 20.92
CA ALA A 24 -0.67 -7.05 19.48
C ALA A 24 0.65 -7.36 18.74
N ARG A 25 1.80 -7.03 19.34
CA ARG A 25 3.13 -7.17 18.69
C ARG A 25 3.50 -8.58 18.27
N PRO A 26 3.17 -9.64 19.03
CA PRO A 26 3.43 -11.03 18.60
C PRO A 26 2.68 -11.43 17.33
N PHE A 27 1.61 -10.72 16.97
CA PHE A 27 0.81 -10.98 15.77
C PHE A 27 1.25 -10.16 14.56
N ILE A 28 2.32 -9.35 14.68
CA ILE A 28 2.90 -8.65 13.54
C ILE A 28 3.55 -9.70 12.63
N PRO A 29 3.15 -9.80 11.35
CA PRO A 29 3.72 -10.79 10.45
C PRO A 29 5.20 -10.50 10.18
N ASN A 30 5.97 -11.58 9.97
CA ASN A 30 7.38 -11.52 9.55
C ASN A 30 8.30 -10.75 10.51
N ILE A 31 8.02 -10.79 11.82
CA ILE A 31 8.87 -10.11 12.81
C ILE A 31 10.23 -10.82 13.01
N GLU A 32 10.29 -12.13 12.76
CA GLU A 32 11.44 -12.99 13.04
C GLU A 32 12.47 -13.03 11.90
N ASP A 33 12.11 -12.61 10.68
CA ASP A 33 12.98 -12.66 9.48
C ASP A 33 13.94 -11.45 9.40
N LYS A 34 14.31 -10.87 10.54
CA LYS A 34 15.11 -9.64 10.62
C LYS A 34 16.38 -9.82 11.42
N ASP A 35 17.37 -10.45 10.80
CA ASP A 35 18.76 -9.98 10.91
C ASP A 35 18.91 -8.69 10.08
N MET A 36 18.24 -7.63 10.52
CA MET A 36 18.39 -6.29 9.95
C MET A 36 19.73 -5.71 10.45
N ASN A 37 20.78 -5.94 9.65
CA ASN A 37 22.07 -5.25 9.61
C ASN A 37 22.33 -4.29 10.77
N LEU A 38 23.18 -4.73 11.71
CA LEU A 38 23.68 -4.00 12.89
C LEU A 38 24.13 -2.54 12.63
N LEU A 39 24.47 -2.20 11.38
CA LEU A 39 24.87 -0.85 10.95
C LEU A 39 23.73 0.17 10.84
N PHE A 40 22.46 -0.25 10.75
CA PHE A 40 21.29 0.64 10.58
C PHE A 40 20.41 0.77 11.83
N LYS A 41 20.83 0.22 12.98
CA LYS A 41 20.06 0.22 14.23
C LYS A 41 19.67 1.62 14.77
N ASN A 42 20.29 2.69 14.28
CA ASN A 42 20.24 4.00 14.94
C ASN A 42 19.43 5.11 14.25
N PHE A 43 18.61 4.82 13.22
CA PHE A 43 17.83 5.91 12.57
C PHE A 43 16.30 5.86 12.76
N THR A 44 15.70 4.76 13.22
CA THR A 44 14.25 4.73 13.58
C THR A 44 13.99 3.74 14.71
N SER A 45 14.25 4.14 15.96
CA SER A 45 14.12 3.28 17.14
C SER A 45 12.67 2.88 17.48
N ASP A 46 11.67 3.47 16.82
CA ASP A 46 10.25 3.23 17.07
C ASP A 46 9.62 2.19 16.12
N ILE A 47 10.27 1.81 15.02
CA ILE A 47 9.68 0.92 14.00
C ILE A 47 9.95 -0.55 14.35
N LEU A 48 8.87 -1.29 14.60
CA LEU A 48 8.86 -2.74 14.81
C LEU A 48 8.90 -3.49 13.47
N SER A 49 8.04 -3.11 12.53
CA SER A 49 8.06 -3.67 11.18
C SER A 49 7.50 -2.75 10.12
N ARG A 50 8.01 -2.88 8.89
CA ARG A 50 7.48 -2.18 7.72
C ARG A 50 6.72 -3.19 6.90
N ALA A 51 5.50 -2.85 6.51
CA ALA A 51 4.62 -3.73 5.78
C ALA A 51 3.84 -2.99 4.70
N ILE A 52 3.22 -3.75 3.82
CA ILE A 52 2.13 -3.28 2.99
C ILE A 52 0.87 -3.91 3.59
N ILE A 53 -0.09 -3.09 3.98
CA ILE A 53 -1.40 -3.58 4.42
C ILE A 53 -2.42 -3.31 3.33
N CYS A 54 -3.38 -4.21 3.20
CA CYS A 54 -4.49 -4.09 2.28
C CYS A 54 -5.78 -3.99 3.09
N VAL A 55 -6.60 -3.00 2.75
CA VAL A 55 -7.86 -2.70 3.43
C VAL A 55 -8.97 -2.84 2.40
N THR A 56 -10.05 -3.53 2.78
CA THR A 56 -11.21 -3.71 1.92
C THR A 56 -11.96 -2.38 1.79
N THR A 57 -12.45 -2.07 0.59
CA THR A 57 -13.26 -0.86 0.33
C THR A 57 -14.75 -1.10 0.55
N THR A 58 -15.14 -2.36 0.67
CA THR A 58 -16.51 -2.84 0.89
C THR A 58 -16.48 -4.01 1.87
N THR A 59 -17.66 -4.45 2.32
CA THR A 59 -17.81 -5.71 3.04
C THR A 59 -17.54 -6.87 2.09
N ILE A 60 -16.73 -7.83 2.52
CA ILE A 60 -16.28 -8.98 1.74
C ILE A 60 -16.78 -10.26 2.43
N GLU A 61 -17.35 -11.19 1.66
CA GLU A 61 -17.74 -12.52 2.16
C GLU A 61 -17.41 -13.62 1.13
N ASN A 62 -16.43 -14.48 1.44
CA ASN A 62 -16.03 -15.62 0.59
C ASN A 62 -15.81 -15.27 -0.90
N GLU A 63 -15.31 -14.06 -1.18
CA GLU A 63 -15.05 -13.57 -2.53
C GLU A 63 -13.55 -13.32 -2.76
N GLU A 64 -13.17 -13.28 -4.04
CA GLU A 64 -11.81 -12.97 -4.46
C GLU A 64 -11.48 -11.48 -4.22
N LEU A 65 -10.25 -11.21 -3.80
CA LEU A 65 -9.76 -9.85 -3.58
C LEU A 65 -9.03 -9.34 -4.81
N TYR A 66 -9.46 -8.19 -5.31
CA TYR A 66 -8.91 -7.53 -6.49
C TYR A 66 -8.23 -6.22 -6.11
N LEU A 67 -6.95 -6.10 -6.49
CA LEU A 67 -6.13 -4.91 -6.29
C LEU A 67 -5.97 -4.14 -7.59
N ASN A 68 -6.13 -2.82 -7.53
CA ASN A 68 -5.64 -1.95 -8.60
C ASN A 68 -4.10 -1.85 -8.53
N TYR A 69 -3.39 -2.40 -9.52
CA TYR A 69 -1.93 -2.32 -9.64
C TYR A 69 -1.40 -0.90 -9.90
N ARG A 70 -2.27 0.02 -10.35
CA ARG A 70 -1.98 1.45 -10.57
C ARG A 70 -0.72 1.66 -11.41
N TYR A 71 -0.61 0.96 -12.54
CA TYR A 71 0.53 1.13 -13.44
C TYR A 71 0.66 2.58 -13.91
N ASN A 72 1.90 2.99 -14.19
CA ASN A 72 2.18 4.32 -14.71
C ASN A 72 1.59 4.46 -16.13
N PRO A 73 0.64 5.39 -16.36
CA PRO A 73 -0.02 5.57 -17.66
C PRO A 73 0.92 6.09 -18.75
N ARG A 74 2.14 6.52 -18.43
CA ARG A 74 3.17 6.87 -19.43
C ARG A 74 3.72 5.65 -20.16
N ASN A 75 3.56 4.46 -19.58
CA ASN A 75 3.98 3.22 -20.18
C ASN A 75 2.78 2.53 -20.84
N LYS A 76 3.04 1.78 -21.92
CA LYS A 76 2.02 0.89 -22.48
C LYS A 76 1.63 -0.13 -21.41
N TYR A 77 0.33 -0.30 -21.18
CA TYR A 77 -0.17 -1.33 -20.29
C TYR A 77 0.01 -2.73 -20.90
N PRO A 78 0.24 -3.76 -20.06
CA PRO A 78 0.12 -5.15 -20.50
C PRO A 78 -1.28 -5.41 -21.08
N ASP A 79 -1.38 -6.29 -22.07
CA ASP A 79 -2.65 -6.51 -22.80
C ASP A 79 -3.79 -7.06 -21.91
N TRP A 80 -3.46 -7.65 -20.76
CA TRP A 80 -4.41 -8.14 -19.76
C TRP A 80 -4.90 -7.06 -18.78
N TYR A 81 -4.25 -5.89 -18.74
CA TYR A 81 -4.53 -4.85 -17.76
C TYR A 81 -5.33 -3.69 -18.37
N VAL A 82 -6.42 -3.33 -17.72
CA VAL A 82 -7.20 -2.13 -18.02
C VAL A 82 -7.29 -1.31 -16.74
N GLU A 83 -6.93 -0.03 -16.80
CA GLU A 83 -7.01 0.88 -15.64
C GLU A 83 -8.48 1.06 -15.21
N PRO A 84 -8.88 0.61 -14.01
CA PRO A 84 -10.28 0.66 -13.59
C PRO A 84 -10.75 2.07 -13.23
N ASN A 85 -9.84 3.00 -12.94
CA ASN A 85 -10.19 4.40 -12.66
C ASN A 85 -9.24 5.39 -13.36
N PRO A 86 -9.51 5.73 -14.63
CA PRO A 86 -8.68 6.65 -15.41
C PRO A 86 -8.56 8.05 -14.79
N ASP A 87 -9.60 8.54 -14.11
CA ASP A 87 -9.58 9.87 -13.47
C ASP A 87 -8.64 9.91 -12.28
N GLU A 88 -8.67 8.87 -11.42
CA GLU A 88 -7.73 8.72 -10.31
C GLU A 88 -6.29 8.52 -10.82
N ALA A 89 -6.10 7.72 -11.87
CA ALA A 89 -4.80 7.56 -12.51
C ALA A 89 -4.27 8.90 -13.03
N LYS A 90 -5.12 9.70 -13.69
CA LYS A 90 -4.77 11.05 -14.13
C LYS A 90 -4.47 12.00 -12.98
N ARG A 91 -5.21 11.93 -11.86
CA ARG A 91 -4.93 12.74 -10.67
C ARG A 91 -3.57 12.39 -10.04
N ARG A 92 -3.24 11.10 -9.99
CA ARG A 92 -2.00 10.60 -9.36
C ARG A 92 -0.76 10.74 -10.23
N TRP A 93 -0.88 10.46 -11.52
CA TRP A 93 0.23 10.45 -12.48
C TRP A 93 0.26 11.66 -13.40
N GLY A 94 -0.75 12.52 -13.32
CA GLY A 94 -0.84 13.77 -14.06
C GLY A 94 0.36 14.67 -13.81
N PRO A 95 0.54 15.71 -14.63
CA PRO A 95 1.65 16.63 -14.47
C PRO A 95 1.69 17.16 -13.04
N ILE A 96 2.85 17.08 -12.39
CA ILE A 96 3.10 17.71 -11.11
C ILE A 96 2.81 19.19 -11.32
N ARG A 97 1.65 19.66 -10.84
CA ARG A 97 1.43 21.10 -10.72
C ARG A 97 2.38 21.55 -9.62
N MET A 98 3.48 22.18 -10.00
CA MET A 98 4.55 22.64 -9.10
C MET A 98 4.08 23.69 -8.07
N PHE A 99 2.78 23.99 -8.00
CA PHE A 99 2.21 25.02 -7.15
C PHE A 99 0.82 24.59 -6.67
N TYR A 100 0.75 24.00 -5.48
CA TYR A 100 -0.39 24.21 -4.59
C TYR A 100 0.16 24.94 -3.36
N PRO A 101 -0.31 26.15 -3.04
CA PRO A 101 -0.01 26.75 -1.76
C PRO A 101 -0.63 25.86 -0.67
N LEU A 102 0.17 25.53 0.33
CA LEU A 102 -0.32 24.94 1.58
C LEU A 102 -1.39 25.88 2.13
N LYS A 103 -2.60 25.35 2.34
CA LYS A 103 -3.61 26.02 3.17
C LYS A 103 -3.26 25.81 4.63
#